data_AF-A0AAJ6G698-F1
#
_entry.id   AF-A0AAJ6G698-F1
#
_cell.length_a   1.000
_cell.length_b   1.000
_cell.length_c   1.000
_cell.angle_alpha   90.00
_cell.angle_beta   90.00
_cell.angle_gamma   90.00
#
_symmetry.space_group_name_H-M   'P 1'
#
loop_
_entity.id
_entity.type
_entity.pdbx_description
1 polymer ?
#
loop_
_entity_poly.entity_id
_entity_poly.type
_entity_poly.pdbx_seq_one_letter_code
_entity_poly.pdbx_strand_id
1 'polypeptide(L)'
;MDIHAWGPTVSGVAGGLIATWLVAYWARGLQTHYRGWSRAALRRRHRTTIWTANILLFVGLLGGLALYPLGGFTSNDHRPAFLAFGLASLLPLSALVIIPFLTGRSVRESFVAFALGQGAPVWATYLPLAGGLVCLVVAMVGFVPGG
;
A
#
# COMPACT_ATOMS: atom_id res chain seq x y z
N MET A 1 -13.41 6.61 -34.96
CA MET A 1 -13.68 5.57 -33.94
C MET A 1 -12.32 5.18 -33.39
N ASP A 2 -11.86 5.92 -32.39
CA ASP A 2 -10.46 5.88 -31.94
C ASP A 2 -10.35 5.16 -30.61
N ILE A 3 -9.85 3.93 -30.67
CA ILE A 3 -9.88 2.94 -29.58
C ILE A 3 -8.53 2.84 -28.85
N HIS A 4 -7.70 3.91 -28.86
CA HIS A 4 -6.30 3.81 -28.41
C HIS A 4 -5.88 4.67 -27.21
N ALA A 5 -6.77 5.46 -26.59
CA ALA A 5 -6.42 6.30 -25.44
C ALA A 5 -6.65 5.64 -24.05
N TRP A 6 -7.21 4.42 -23.99
CA TRP A 6 -7.71 3.82 -22.75
C TRP A 6 -6.78 2.74 -22.14
N GLY A 7 -5.68 2.40 -22.79
CA GLY A 7 -4.79 1.30 -22.38
C GLY A 7 -4.09 1.47 -21.01
N PRO A 8 -3.54 2.64 -20.67
CA PRO A 8 -2.81 2.82 -19.41
C PRO A 8 -3.75 3.03 -18.21
N THR A 9 -4.82 3.81 -18.40
CA THR A 9 -5.78 4.16 -17.34
C THR A 9 -6.56 2.94 -16.86
N VAL A 10 -6.95 2.06 -17.78
CA VAL A 10 -7.65 0.82 -17.45
C VAL A 10 -6.71 -0.18 -16.76
N SER A 11 -5.45 -0.27 -17.16
CA SER A 11 -4.50 -1.22 -16.53
C SER A 11 -4.09 -0.80 -15.13
N GLY A 12 -3.91 0.50 -14.85
CA GLY A 12 -3.63 1.03 -13.52
C GLY A 12 -4.82 0.92 -12.55
N VAL A 13 -6.02 1.26 -13.01
CA VAL A 13 -7.26 1.12 -12.22
C VAL A 13 -7.59 -0.36 -12.00
N ALA A 14 -7.45 -1.21 -13.02
CA ALA A 14 -7.63 -2.65 -12.89
C ALA A 14 -6.60 -3.26 -11.95
N GLY A 15 -5.32 -2.84 -12.03
CA GLY A 15 -4.27 -3.28 -11.10
C GLY A 15 -4.56 -2.87 -9.66
N GLY A 16 -4.98 -1.62 -9.43
CA GLY A 16 -5.38 -1.13 -8.11
C GLY A 16 -6.62 -1.81 -7.55
N LEU A 17 -7.63 -2.06 -8.40
CA LEU A 17 -8.83 -2.80 -8.03
C LEU A 17 -8.53 -4.28 -7.76
N ILE A 18 -7.68 -4.93 -8.56
CA ILE A 18 -7.26 -6.31 -8.34
C ILE A 18 -6.43 -6.41 -7.06
N ALA A 19 -5.52 -5.46 -6.81
CA ALA A 19 -4.74 -5.43 -5.57
C ALA A 19 -5.64 -5.18 -4.35
N THR A 20 -6.56 -4.23 -4.43
CA THR A 20 -7.53 -3.93 -3.36
C THR A 20 -8.48 -5.09 -3.13
N TRP A 21 -8.97 -5.72 -4.20
CA TRP A 21 -9.84 -6.89 -4.15
C TRP A 21 -9.09 -8.11 -3.60
N LEU A 22 -7.83 -8.32 -3.98
CA LEU A 22 -6.99 -9.39 -3.46
C LEU A 22 -6.71 -9.17 -1.97
N VAL A 23 -6.40 -7.94 -1.56
CA VAL A 23 -6.21 -7.58 -0.14
C VAL A 23 -7.52 -7.74 0.64
N ALA A 24 -8.66 -7.32 0.10
CA ALA A 24 -9.97 -7.48 0.74
C ALA A 24 -10.41 -8.96 0.82
N TYR A 25 -10.13 -9.74 -0.23
CA TYR A 25 -10.39 -11.17 -0.27
C TYR A 25 -9.50 -11.92 0.73
N TRP A 26 -8.22 -11.59 0.78
CA TRP A 26 -7.28 -12.16 1.75
C TRP A 26 -7.64 -11.74 3.18
N ALA A 27 -8.01 -10.46 3.41
CA ALA A 27 -8.43 -9.95 4.71
C ALA A 27 -9.64 -10.70 5.28
N ARG A 28 -10.62 -11.07 4.43
CA ARG A 28 -11.76 -11.90 4.85
C ARG A 28 -11.37 -13.33 5.22
N GLY A 29 -10.28 -13.84 4.65
CA GLY A 29 -9.73 -15.17 4.95
C GLY A 29 -8.65 -15.18 6.04
N LEU A 30 -8.17 -14.03 6.52
CA LEU A 30 -7.11 -13.96 7.54
C LEU A 30 -7.69 -14.26 8.92
N GLN A 31 -7.64 -15.54 9.32
CA GLN A 31 -8.03 -15.99 10.65
C GLN A 31 -7.25 -15.25 11.73
N THR A 32 -7.96 -14.78 12.77
CA THR A 32 -7.39 -14.17 13.99
C THR A 32 -6.44 -15.09 14.77
N HIS A 33 -6.41 -16.38 14.43
CA HIS A 33 -5.46 -17.39 14.88
C HIS A 33 -4.79 -18.05 13.67
N TYR A 34 -3.51 -17.76 13.42
CA TYR A 34 -2.79 -18.36 12.30
C TYR A 34 -2.07 -19.63 12.76
N ARG A 35 -2.58 -20.82 12.37
CA ARG A 35 -1.93 -22.14 12.50
C ARG A 35 -1.34 -22.45 13.90
N GLY A 36 -1.95 -21.98 14.98
CA GLY A 36 -1.51 -22.26 16.36
C GLY A 36 -0.24 -21.51 16.81
N TRP A 37 0.26 -20.55 16.02
CA TRP A 37 1.40 -19.73 16.42
C TRP A 37 0.95 -18.61 17.37
N SER A 38 1.70 -18.42 18.45
CA SER A 38 1.46 -17.28 19.35
C SER A 38 1.73 -15.97 18.62
N ARG A 39 0.95 -14.91 18.92
CA ARG A 39 1.13 -13.57 18.34
C ARG A 39 2.57 -13.07 18.47
N ALA A 40 3.23 -13.42 19.59
CA ALA A 40 4.62 -13.07 19.85
C ALA A 40 5.61 -13.78 18.92
N ALA A 41 5.39 -15.08 18.62
CA ALA A 41 6.25 -15.84 17.72
C ALA A 41 6.16 -15.31 16.28
N LEU A 42 4.93 -15.03 15.81
CA LEU A 42 4.72 -14.48 14.46
C LEU A 42 5.33 -13.08 14.31
N ARG A 43 5.16 -12.22 15.32
CA ARG A 43 5.74 -10.86 15.34
C ARG A 43 7.27 -10.88 15.36
N ARG A 44 7.89 -11.81 16.10
CA ARG A 44 9.35 -11.97 16.10
C ARG A 44 9.86 -12.44 14.74
N ARG A 45 9.17 -13.40 14.12
CA ARG A 45 9.55 -13.95 12.80
C ARG A 45 9.53 -12.89 11.71
N HIS A 46 8.53 -12.00 11.69
CA HIS A 46 8.38 -10.95 10.70
C HIS A 46 8.84 -9.55 11.16
N ARG A 47 9.59 -9.46 12.26
CA ARG A 47 9.98 -8.16 12.85
C ARG A 47 10.66 -7.24 11.84
N THR A 48 11.61 -7.75 11.06
CA THR A 48 12.32 -6.97 10.03
C THR A 48 11.36 -6.47 8.97
N THR A 49 10.48 -7.33 8.46
CA THR A 49 9.46 -6.97 7.45
C THR A 49 8.52 -5.86 7.96
N ILE A 50 8.06 -5.95 9.22
CA ILE A 50 7.22 -4.93 9.85
C ILE A 50 7.99 -3.60 10.00
N TRP A 51 9.24 -3.68 10.44
CA TRP A 51 10.07 -2.49 10.65
C TRP A 51 10.35 -1.76 9.34
N THR A 52 10.70 -2.50 8.29
CA THR A 52 10.89 -1.97 6.94
C THR A 52 9.60 -1.36 6.40
N ALA A 53 8.45 -2.03 6.56
CA ALA A 53 7.16 -1.47 6.14
C ALA A 53 6.85 -0.14 6.85
N ASN A 54 7.07 -0.05 8.16
CA ASN A 54 6.84 1.20 8.91
C ASN A 54 7.77 2.32 8.46
N ILE A 55 9.07 2.05 8.24
CA ILE A 55 9.99 3.07 7.71
C ILE A 55 9.51 3.56 6.35
N LEU A 56 9.15 2.63 5.46
CA LEU A 56 8.69 2.94 4.12
C LEU A 56 7.40 3.75 4.09
N LEU A 57 6.51 3.54 5.05
CA LEU A 57 5.31 4.37 5.24
C LEU A 57 5.71 5.82 5.51
N PHE A 58 6.61 6.06 6.47
CA PHE A 58 7.07 7.42 6.78
C PHE A 58 7.87 8.04 5.64
N VAL A 59 8.73 7.26 4.96
CA VAL A 59 9.48 7.73 3.80
C VAL A 59 8.54 8.14 2.66
N GLY A 60 7.50 7.35 2.37
CA GLY A 60 6.50 7.70 1.36
C GLY A 60 5.74 8.98 1.72
N LEU A 61 5.36 9.13 2.99
CA LEU A 61 4.59 10.28 3.46
C LEU A 61 5.43 11.57 3.46
N LEU A 62 6.64 11.51 4.01
CA LEU A 62 7.57 12.64 4.05
C LEU A 62 8.09 12.99 2.65
N GLY A 63 8.42 11.98 1.84
CA GLY A 63 8.87 12.17 0.46
C GLY A 63 7.80 12.83 -0.41
N GLY A 64 6.53 12.42 -0.28
CA GLY A 64 5.44 13.06 -1.00
C GLY A 64 5.11 14.46 -0.48
N LEU A 65 5.18 14.72 0.83
CA LEU A 65 5.04 16.07 1.39
C LEU A 65 6.16 17.01 0.94
N ALA A 66 7.38 16.50 0.77
CA ALA A 66 8.50 17.27 0.24
C ALA A 66 8.28 17.74 -1.20
N LEU A 67 7.31 17.16 -1.93
CA LEU A 67 6.93 17.65 -3.26
C LEU A 67 6.28 19.04 -3.22
N TYR A 68 5.65 19.46 -2.12
CA TYR A 68 5.12 20.83 -2.01
C TYR A 68 6.23 21.89 -2.17
N PRO A 69 7.30 21.88 -1.35
CA PRO A 69 8.38 22.85 -1.51
C PRO A 69 9.26 22.58 -2.75
N LEU A 70 9.48 21.32 -3.14
CA LEU A 70 10.41 20.98 -4.24
C LEU A 70 9.79 21.04 -5.63
N GLY A 71 8.49 20.77 -5.75
CA GLY A 71 7.77 20.72 -7.02
C GLY A 71 7.09 22.04 -7.40
N GLY A 72 7.21 23.09 -6.59
CA GLY A 72 6.57 24.38 -6.84
C GLY A 72 5.04 24.34 -6.77
N PHE A 73 4.47 23.34 -6.09
CA PHE A 73 3.01 23.19 -5.96
C PHE A 73 2.44 24.21 -4.97
N THR A 74 1.29 24.78 -5.32
CA THR A 74 0.57 25.67 -4.40
C THR A 74 0.01 24.87 -3.22
N SER A 75 -0.16 25.52 -2.07
CA SER A 75 -0.70 24.90 -0.85
C SER A 75 -2.13 24.35 -1.02
N ASN A 76 -2.87 24.81 -2.03
CA ASN A 76 -4.23 24.35 -2.31
C ASN A 76 -4.29 23.20 -3.33
N ASP A 77 -3.16 22.79 -3.91
CA ASP A 77 -3.11 21.63 -4.79
C ASP A 77 -3.13 20.34 -3.97
N HIS A 78 -4.08 19.45 -4.27
CA HIS A 78 -4.29 18.19 -3.55
C HIS A 78 -3.43 17.05 -4.10
N ARG A 79 -2.80 17.23 -5.27
CA ARG A 79 -2.00 16.19 -5.95
C ARG A 79 -0.81 15.71 -5.12
N PRO A 80 0.01 16.59 -4.51
CA PRO A 80 1.16 16.12 -3.73
C PRO A 80 0.72 15.35 -2.49
N ALA A 81 -0.40 15.74 -1.86
CA ALA A 81 -1.00 14.99 -0.76
C ALA A 81 -1.47 13.59 -1.19
N PHE A 82 -2.12 13.47 -2.35
CA PHE A 82 -2.53 12.17 -2.89
C PHE A 82 -1.35 11.28 -3.28
N LEU A 83 -0.27 11.85 -3.84
CA LEU A 83 0.98 11.12 -4.09
C LEU A 83 1.64 10.68 -2.77
N ALA A 84 1.69 11.55 -1.77
CA ALA A 84 2.26 11.23 -0.45
C ALA A 84 1.51 10.08 0.21
N PHE A 85 0.19 10.17 0.27
CA PHE A 85 -0.64 9.12 0.86
C PHE A 85 -0.59 7.82 0.04
N GLY A 86 -0.51 7.95 -1.28
CA GLY A 86 -0.35 6.83 -2.20
C GLY A 86 0.97 6.09 -2.05
N LEU A 87 2.09 6.80 -2.01
CA LEU A 87 3.42 6.23 -1.79
C LEU A 87 3.55 5.66 -0.38
N ALA A 88 3.03 6.36 0.63
CA ALA A 88 2.97 5.88 2.01
C ALA A 88 2.16 4.59 2.15
N SER A 89 1.28 4.28 1.18
CA SER A 89 0.52 3.04 1.15
C SER A 89 1.17 1.95 0.29
N LEU A 90 1.70 2.31 -0.88
CA LEU A 90 2.32 1.38 -1.82
C LEU A 90 3.61 0.77 -1.27
N LEU A 91 4.49 1.59 -0.67
CA LEU A 91 5.80 1.16 -0.20
C LEU A 91 5.74 0.13 0.95
N PRO A 92 4.92 0.30 2.01
CA PRO A 92 4.77 -0.75 3.01
C PRO A 92 4.16 -2.01 2.42
N LEU A 93 3.14 -1.91 1.56
CA LEU A 93 2.51 -3.08 0.93
C LEU A 93 3.49 -3.87 0.07
N SER A 94 4.35 -3.19 -0.70
CA SER A 94 5.36 -3.84 -1.52
C SER A 94 6.40 -4.54 -0.64
N ALA A 95 6.83 -3.94 0.47
CA ALA A 95 7.73 -4.60 1.43
C ALA A 95 7.10 -5.83 2.09
N LEU A 96 5.80 -5.78 2.41
CA LEU A 96 5.05 -6.91 2.95
C LEU A 96 4.93 -8.07 1.96
N VAL A 97 5.07 -7.84 0.66
CA VAL A 97 5.06 -8.89 -0.37
C VAL A 97 6.47 -9.35 -0.72
N ILE A 98 7.35 -8.40 -1.08
CA ILE A 98 8.68 -8.66 -1.63
C ILE A 98 9.60 -9.33 -0.60
N ILE A 99 9.66 -8.81 0.63
CA ILE A 99 10.58 -9.33 1.65
C ILE A 99 10.26 -10.80 2.01
N PRO A 100 9.01 -11.18 2.36
CA PRO A 100 8.70 -12.58 2.64
C PRO A 100 8.87 -13.45 1.40
N PHE A 101 8.51 -12.97 0.21
CA PHE A 101 8.72 -13.71 -1.03
C PHE A 101 10.22 -14.04 -1.25
N LEU A 102 11.10 -13.05 -1.14
CA LEU A 102 12.55 -13.23 -1.30
C LEU A 102 13.20 -14.06 -0.18
N THR A 103 12.59 -14.07 1.01
CA THR A 103 13.10 -14.86 2.16
C THR A 103 12.47 -16.25 2.27
N GLY A 104 11.68 -16.67 1.27
CA GLY A 104 11.00 -17.98 1.26
C GLY A 104 9.92 -18.12 2.34
N ARG A 105 9.40 -17.01 2.84
CA ARG A 105 8.38 -16.94 3.90
C ARG A 105 7.00 -16.71 3.30
N SER A 106 5.97 -17.05 4.06
CA SER A 106 4.60 -16.82 3.61
C SER A 106 4.29 -15.31 3.58
N VAL A 107 3.87 -14.82 2.41
CA VAL A 107 3.32 -13.47 2.24
C VAL A 107 2.09 -13.31 3.12
N ARG A 108 1.23 -14.34 3.24
CA ARG A 108 0.04 -14.28 4.09
C ARG A 108 0.39 -14.01 5.56
N GLU A 109 1.45 -14.65 6.06
CA GLU A 109 1.94 -14.46 7.42
C GLU A 109 2.46 -13.06 7.69
N SER A 110 3.11 -12.41 6.70
CA SER A 110 3.59 -11.04 6.87
C SER A 110 2.45 -10.04 7.02
N PHE A 111 1.37 -10.19 6.24
CA PHE A 111 0.17 -9.36 6.37
C PHE A 111 -0.46 -9.54 7.76
N VAL A 112 -0.68 -10.78 8.22
CA VAL A 112 -1.22 -11.01 9.58
C VAL A 112 -0.30 -10.41 10.64
N ALA A 113 1.00 -10.63 10.53
CA ALA A 113 1.98 -10.13 11.49
C ALA A 113 2.01 -8.60 11.53
N PHE A 114 1.84 -7.94 10.39
CA PHE A 114 1.75 -6.49 10.31
C PHE A 114 0.48 -5.96 10.96
N ALA A 115 -0.70 -6.50 10.64
CA ALA A 115 -1.95 -6.10 11.27
C ALA A 115 -1.92 -6.31 12.80
N LEU A 116 -1.39 -7.45 13.25
CA LEU A 116 -1.15 -7.71 14.68
C LEU A 116 -0.14 -6.73 15.29
N GLY A 117 0.88 -6.33 14.53
CA GLY A 117 1.89 -5.36 14.93
C GLY A 117 1.32 -3.95 15.15
N GLN A 118 0.30 -3.57 14.37
CA GLN A 118 -0.42 -2.30 14.54
C GLN A 118 -1.44 -2.33 15.69
N GLY A 119 -1.74 -3.50 16.26
CA GLY A 119 -2.77 -3.64 17.30
C GLY A 119 -4.20 -3.37 16.81
N ALA A 120 -4.40 -3.31 15.49
CA ALA A 120 -5.67 -2.99 14.86
C ALA A 120 -6.25 -4.21 14.12
N PRO A 121 -7.59 -4.32 13.99
CA PRO A 121 -8.19 -5.35 13.17
C PRO A 121 -7.74 -5.18 11.70
N VAL A 122 -7.68 -6.30 10.96
CA VAL A 122 -7.16 -6.35 9.58
C VAL A 122 -7.80 -5.29 8.68
N TRP A 123 -9.11 -5.09 8.76
CA TRP A 123 -9.80 -4.08 7.97
C TRP A 123 -9.32 -2.66 8.28
N ALA A 124 -9.09 -2.32 9.56
CA ALA A 124 -8.65 -0.99 9.96
C ALA A 124 -7.22 -0.69 9.50
N THR A 125 -6.38 -1.73 9.37
CA THR A 125 -5.01 -1.59 8.87
C THR A 125 -4.97 -1.41 7.35
N TYR A 126 -5.76 -2.18 6.61
CA TYR A 126 -5.63 -2.25 5.14
C TYR A 126 -6.58 -1.35 4.36
N LEU A 127 -7.71 -0.94 4.95
CA LEU A 127 -8.67 -0.06 4.28
C LEU A 127 -8.08 1.33 4.02
N PRO A 128 -7.33 1.96 4.94
CA PRO A 128 -6.59 3.20 4.64
C PRO A 128 -5.52 3.01 3.56
N LEU A 129 -4.79 1.89 3.59
CA LEU A 129 -3.76 1.60 2.59
C LEU A 129 -4.36 1.41 1.19
N ALA A 130 -5.52 0.75 1.10
CA ALA A 130 -6.28 0.65 -0.15
C ALA A 130 -6.74 2.03 -0.63
N GLY A 131 -7.25 2.88 0.27
CA GLY A 131 -7.60 4.27 -0.03
C GLY A 131 -6.41 5.06 -0.57
N GLY A 132 -5.22 4.86 0.00
CA GLY A 132 -4.00 5.49 -0.50
C GLY A 132 -3.62 5.03 -1.91
N LEU A 133 -3.75 3.75 -2.23
CA LEU A 133 -3.55 3.27 -3.60
C LEU A 133 -4.50 3.94 -4.60
N VAL A 134 -5.77 4.16 -4.22
CA VAL A 134 -6.72 4.92 -5.05
C VAL A 134 -6.26 6.36 -5.22
N CYS A 135 -5.83 7.04 -4.15
CA CYS A 135 -5.26 8.38 -4.23
C CYS A 135 -4.04 8.44 -5.17
N LEU A 136 -3.17 7.42 -5.13
CA LEU A 136 -2.00 7.33 -6.01
C LEU A 136 -2.43 7.29 -7.48
N VAL A 137 -3.40 6.44 -7.81
CA VAL A 137 -3.91 6.32 -9.18
C VAL A 137 -4.55 7.63 -9.63
N VAL A 138 -5.37 8.26 -8.78
CA VAL A 138 -5.99 9.56 -9.10
C VAL A 138 -4.94 10.63 -9.35
N ALA A 139 -3.91 10.70 -8.51
CA ALA A 139 -2.83 11.66 -8.68
C ALA A 139 -2.03 11.42 -9.97
N MET A 140 -1.72 10.16 -10.28
CA MET A 140 -1.00 9.79 -11.49
C MET A 140 -1.81 10.08 -12.75
N VAL A 141 -3.12 9.79 -12.76
CA VAL A 141 -4.02 10.13 -13.87
C VAL A 141 -4.14 11.64 -14.03
N GLY A 142 -4.20 12.39 -12.93
CA GLY A 142 -4.19 13.86 -12.95
C GLY A 142 -2.84 14.48 -13.39
N PHE A 143 -1.76 13.69 -13.38
CA PHE A 143 -0.43 14.07 -13.87
C PHE A 143 -0.21 13.77 -15.35
N VAL A 144 -0.97 12.83 -15.93
CA VAL A 144 -0.92 12.55 -17.37
C VAL A 144 -1.55 13.76 -18.09
N PRO A 145 -0.76 14.57 -18.83
CA PRO A 145 -1.35 15.56 -19.70
C PRO A 145 -2.15 14.79 -20.75
N GLY A 146 -3.41 15.17 -20.97
CA GLY A 146 -4.04 14.83 -22.24
C GLY A 146 -3.13 15.33 -23.36
N GLY A 147 -2.75 14.43 -24.26
CA GLY A 147 -2.32 14.82 -25.60
C GLY A 147 -3.48 15.42 -26.39
#